data_AF-A0A2D7TAC9-F1
#
_entry.id   AF-A0A2D7TAC9-F1
#
_cell.length_a   1.000
_cell.length_b   1.000
_cell.length_c   1.000
_cell.angle_alpha   90.00
_cell.angle_beta   90.00
_cell.angle_gamma   90.00
#
_symmetry.space_group_name_H-M   'P 1'
#
loop_
_entity.id
_entity.type
_entity.pdbx_description
1 polymer ?
#
loop_
_entity_poly.entity_id
_entity_poly.type
_entity_poly.pdbx_seq_one_letter_code
_entity_poly.pdbx_strand_id
1 'polypeptide(L)'
;MFSEELEPLENPEFAPSAPFDILMYGNSYTSANNLASLVQDGMVSGGVTATVDSLTGGGMNLDGHSQNAQSSGHSWNTTLNDGTAWDYVVLQDQSQIPGLYRNTAYWQDSLAGAQVLDGFA
;
A
#
# COMPACT_ATOMS: atom_id res chain seq x y z
N MET A 1 23.55 14.90 36.26
CA MET A 1 23.68 14.66 34.82
C MET A 1 23.34 13.19 34.63
N PHE A 2 22.06 12.91 34.42
CA PHE A 2 21.59 11.55 34.14
C PHE A 2 21.68 11.40 32.63
N SER A 3 22.66 10.63 32.16
CA SER A 3 22.69 10.14 30.79
C SER A 3 21.86 8.87 30.79
N GLU A 4 20.57 8.99 30.52
CA GLU A 4 19.82 7.85 30.00
C GLU A 4 20.23 7.74 28.54
N GLU A 5 21.27 6.94 28.30
CA GLU A 5 21.52 6.41 26.98
C GLU A 5 20.31 5.54 26.67
N LEU A 6 19.48 5.98 25.73
CA LEU A 6 18.37 5.18 25.22
C LEU A 6 18.98 3.94 24.58
N GLU A 7 18.96 2.83 25.31
CA GLU A 7 19.22 1.50 24.76
C GLU A 7 18.37 1.37 23.49
N PRO A 8 18.99 1.09 22.31
CA PRO A 8 18.22 0.82 21.11
C PRO A 8 17.22 -0.28 21.44
N LEU A 9 15.97 -0.11 21.04
CA LEU A 9 14.97 -1.17 21.09
C LEU A 9 15.36 -2.25 20.07
N GLU A 10 16.44 -2.98 20.31
CA GLU A 10 16.70 -4.24 19.63
C GLU A 10 15.67 -5.21 20.18
N ASN A 11 14.52 -5.28 19.50
CA ASN A 11 13.59 -6.39 19.65
C ASN A 11 14.10 -7.51 18.72
N PRO A 12 14.84 -8.51 19.23
CA PRO A 12 15.44 -9.55 18.39
C PRO A 12 14.41 -10.45 17.71
N GLU A 13 13.12 -10.35 18.05
CA GLU A 13 12.04 -11.04 17.36
C GLU A 13 11.62 -10.38 16.03
N PHE A 14 12.05 -9.15 15.74
CA PHE A 14 11.70 -8.42 14.50
C PHE A 14 12.93 -8.06 13.68
N ALA A 15 13.88 -8.98 13.52
CA ALA A 15 14.84 -8.91 12.43
C ALA A 15 14.30 -9.79 11.30
N PRO A 16 13.51 -9.27 10.35
CA PRO A 16 13.07 -10.08 9.23
C PRO A 16 14.34 -10.54 8.47
N SER A 17 14.47 -11.86 8.27
CA SER A 17 15.63 -12.43 7.58
C SER A 17 15.68 -12.08 6.09
N ALA A 18 14.64 -11.42 5.58
CA ALA A 18 14.47 -10.95 4.21
C ALA A 18 13.81 -9.55 4.21
N PRO A 19 14.02 -8.74 3.16
CA PRO A 19 13.27 -7.50 2.97
C PRO A 19 11.76 -7.75 2.91
N PHE A 20 10.96 -6.81 3.41
CA PHE A 20 9.52 -6.79 3.11
C PHE A 20 9.28 -6.25 1.70
N ASP A 21 8.49 -6.94 0.89
CA ASP A 21 8.04 -6.45 -0.41
C ASP A 21 6.63 -5.87 -0.29
N ILE A 22 6.49 -4.57 -0.55
CA ILE A 22 5.24 -3.83 -0.38
C ILE A 22 4.83 -3.19 -1.70
N LEU A 23 3.57 -3.38 -2.09
CA LEU A 23 2.97 -2.72 -3.24
C LEU A 23 1.94 -1.69 -2.80
N MET A 24 2.06 -0.46 -3.27
CA MET A 24 1.06 0.59 -3.06
C MET A 24 0.24 0.85 -4.33
N TYR A 25 -1.07 0.60 -4.26
CA TYR A 25 -2.01 1.12 -5.24
C TYR A 25 -2.64 2.39 -4.73
N GLY A 26 -2.43 3.48 -5.46
CA GLY A 26 -2.99 4.75 -5.07
C GLY A 26 -3.23 5.71 -6.21
N ASN A 27 -3.36 6.98 -5.87
CA ASN A 27 -3.68 8.03 -6.81
C ASN A 27 -2.74 9.22 -6.68
N SER A 28 -3.21 10.40 -7.09
CA SER A 28 -2.44 11.64 -7.07
C SER A 28 -1.88 11.98 -5.69
N TYR A 29 -2.49 11.53 -4.59
CA TYR A 29 -1.93 11.76 -3.26
C TYR A 29 -0.70 10.88 -3.00
N THR A 30 -0.73 9.63 -3.45
CA THR A 30 0.42 8.72 -3.34
C THR A 30 1.59 9.24 -4.17
N SER A 31 1.36 9.66 -5.41
CA SER A 31 2.42 10.17 -6.28
C SER A 31 2.91 11.57 -5.90
N ALA A 32 2.00 12.53 -5.67
CA ALA A 32 2.40 13.93 -5.41
C ALA A 32 3.12 14.12 -4.07
N ASN A 33 2.87 13.23 -3.09
CA ASN A 33 3.51 13.29 -1.78
C ASN A 33 4.63 12.26 -1.61
N ASN A 34 5.00 11.54 -2.67
CA ASN A 34 6.07 10.54 -2.66
C ASN A 34 5.90 9.47 -1.55
N LEU A 35 4.65 9.01 -1.34
CA LEU A 35 4.32 8.21 -0.17
C LEU A 35 5.06 6.87 -0.13
N ALA A 36 5.28 6.22 -1.27
CA ALA A 36 6.01 4.95 -1.34
C ALA A 36 7.43 5.07 -0.79
N SER A 37 8.18 6.08 -1.20
CA SER A 37 9.53 6.31 -0.66
C SER A 37 9.50 6.70 0.82
N LEU A 38 8.53 7.50 1.26
CA LEU A 38 8.42 7.84 2.69
C LEU A 38 8.13 6.61 3.56
N VAL A 39 7.31 5.67 3.07
CA VAL A 39 7.08 4.39 3.76
C VAL A 39 8.36 3.57 3.79
N GLN A 40 9.05 3.43 2.66
CA GLN A 40 10.32 2.71 2.59
C GLN A 40 11.37 3.30 3.54
N ASP A 41 11.60 4.60 3.47
CA ASP A 41 12.56 5.32 4.31
C ASP A 41 12.20 5.20 5.80
N GLY A 42 10.90 5.27 6.12
CA GLY A 42 10.39 5.05 7.47
C GLY A 42 10.72 3.66 8.00
N MET A 43 10.47 2.62 7.22
CA MET A 43 10.79 1.24 7.59
C MET A 43 12.29 1.04 7.77
N VAL A 44 13.09 1.52 6.82
CA VAL A 44 14.56 1.44 6.87
C VAL A 44 15.10 2.17 8.10
N SER A 45 14.56 3.34 8.42
CA SER A 45 14.95 4.08 9.63
C SER A 45 14.60 3.35 10.93
N GLY A 46 13.59 2.48 10.90
CA GLY A 46 13.19 1.60 11.99
C GLY A 46 13.99 0.30 12.08
N GLY A 47 15.04 0.12 11.27
CA GLY A 47 15.86 -1.10 11.24
C GLY A 47 15.26 -2.22 10.39
N VAL A 48 14.27 -1.92 9.55
CA VAL A 48 13.53 -2.90 8.73
C VAL A 48 13.89 -2.71 7.27
N THR A 49 14.45 -3.74 6.63
CA THR A 49 14.67 -3.69 5.17
C THR A 49 13.33 -3.86 4.46
N ALA A 50 13.02 -2.99 3.51
CA ALA A 50 11.82 -3.06 2.71
C ALA A 50 12.05 -2.52 1.29
N THR A 51 11.32 -3.08 0.33
CA THR A 51 11.13 -2.55 -1.02
C THR A 51 9.68 -2.09 -1.12
N VAL A 52 9.45 -0.83 -1.49
CA VAL A 52 8.09 -0.31 -1.64
C VAL A 52 7.88 0.19 -3.06
N ASP A 53 7.10 -0.57 -3.83
CA ASP A 53 6.69 -0.19 -5.18
C ASP A 53 5.33 0.50 -5.17
N SER A 54 5.04 1.27 -6.22
CA SER A 54 3.73 1.88 -6.36
C SER A 54 3.24 1.98 -7.81
N LEU A 55 1.93 1.81 -7.97
CA LEU A 55 1.20 2.16 -9.18
C LEU A 55 0.14 3.20 -8.84
N THR A 56 0.19 4.34 -9.53
CA THR A 56 -0.70 5.46 -9.25
C THR A 56 -1.54 5.88 -10.46
N GLY A 57 -2.84 6.10 -10.25
CA GLY A 57 -3.74 6.69 -11.25
C GLY A 57 -4.40 7.96 -10.72
N GLY A 58 -4.33 9.08 -11.45
CA GLY A 58 -4.93 10.35 -11.01
C GLY A 58 -6.43 10.21 -10.73
N GLY A 59 -6.87 10.56 -9.52
CA GLY A 59 -8.28 10.46 -9.10
C GLY A 59 -8.82 9.04 -8.92
N MET A 60 -7.98 8.01 -9.02
CA MET A 60 -8.41 6.62 -8.92
C MET A 60 -8.91 6.29 -7.51
N ASN A 61 -10.05 5.62 -7.43
CA ASN A 61 -10.60 4.99 -6.24
C ASN A 61 -10.32 3.48 -6.26
N LEU A 62 -10.76 2.76 -5.22
CA LEU A 62 -10.54 1.31 -5.14
C LEU A 62 -11.27 0.52 -6.24
N ASP A 63 -12.45 0.98 -6.68
CA ASP A 63 -13.15 0.40 -7.84
C ASP A 63 -12.29 0.49 -9.10
N GLY A 64 -11.73 1.66 -9.43
CA GLY A 64 -10.84 1.84 -10.57
C GLY A 64 -9.58 0.96 -10.50
N HIS A 65 -8.99 0.83 -9.30
CA HIS A 65 -7.89 -0.11 -9.08
C HIS A 65 -8.29 -1.57 -9.37
N SER A 66 -9.47 -1.99 -8.90
CA SER A 66 -9.97 -3.35 -9.12
C SER A 66 -10.24 -3.67 -10.58
N GLN A 67 -10.83 -2.73 -11.34
CA GLN A 67 -11.09 -2.91 -12.77
C GLN A 67 -9.77 -3.09 -13.56
N ASN A 68 -8.75 -2.31 -13.21
CA ASN A 68 -7.41 -2.44 -13.77
C ASN A 68 -6.73 -3.75 -13.36
N ALA A 69 -6.90 -4.20 -12.12
CA ALA A 69 -6.37 -5.47 -11.63
C ALA A 69 -7.04 -6.70 -12.27
N GLN A 70 -8.32 -6.61 -12.63
CA GLN A 70 -9.05 -7.65 -13.35
C GLN A 70 -8.77 -7.66 -14.87
N SER A 71 -8.16 -6.60 -15.39
CA SER A 71 -7.84 -6.47 -16.81
C SER A 71 -6.53 -7.20 -17.12
N SER A 72 -6.62 -8.41 -17.68
CA SER A 72 -5.47 -9.24 -18.05
C SER A 72 -4.41 -8.45 -18.84
N GLY A 73 -3.16 -8.49 -18.37
CA GLY A 73 -2.03 -7.81 -19.01
C GLY A 73 -1.93 -6.31 -18.74
N HIS A 74 -2.87 -5.72 -17.99
CA HIS A 74 -2.72 -4.36 -17.46
C HIS A 74 -1.66 -4.34 -16.35
N SER A 75 -0.95 -3.21 -16.13
CA SER A 75 0.14 -3.16 -15.15
C SER A 75 -0.31 -3.47 -13.71
N TRP A 76 -1.53 -3.11 -13.33
CA TRP A 76 -2.13 -3.53 -12.05
C TRP A 76 -2.32 -5.05 -12.00
N ASN A 77 -2.86 -5.65 -13.06
CA ASN A 77 -2.99 -7.09 -13.11
C ASN A 77 -1.62 -7.79 -13.03
N THR A 78 -0.64 -7.35 -13.83
CA THR A 78 0.66 -8.02 -13.88
C THR A 78 1.46 -7.83 -12.60
N THR A 79 1.46 -6.65 -11.97
CA THR A 79 2.21 -6.43 -10.71
C THR A 79 1.66 -7.28 -9.56
N LEU A 80 0.36 -7.55 -9.51
CA LEU A 80 -0.19 -8.49 -8.53
C LEU A 80 0.10 -9.97 -8.85
N ASN A 81 0.47 -10.30 -10.10
CA ASN A 81 0.56 -11.68 -10.59
C ASN A 81 1.93 -12.03 -11.22
N ASP A 82 2.96 -11.20 -11.07
CA ASP A 82 4.27 -11.39 -11.73
C ASP A 82 5.18 -12.40 -11.03
N GLY A 83 4.70 -13.02 -9.94
CA GLY A 83 5.44 -13.98 -9.14
C GLY A 83 6.13 -13.35 -7.93
N THR A 84 6.06 -12.02 -7.76
CA THR A 84 6.41 -11.37 -6.50
C THR A 84 5.41 -11.76 -5.42
N ALA A 85 5.89 -12.32 -4.31
CA ALA A 85 5.07 -12.61 -3.15
C ALA A 85 5.05 -11.37 -2.26
N TRP A 86 4.17 -10.41 -2.59
CA TRP A 86 3.99 -9.20 -1.79
C TRP A 86 3.64 -9.56 -0.35
N ASP A 87 4.39 -9.05 0.63
CA ASP A 87 4.05 -9.18 2.04
C ASP A 87 2.85 -8.29 2.39
N TYR A 88 2.76 -7.13 1.74
CA TYR A 88 1.65 -6.19 1.92
C TYR A 88 1.26 -5.53 0.60
N VAL A 89 -0.06 -5.43 0.38
CA VAL A 89 -0.64 -4.55 -0.62
C VAL A 89 -1.39 -3.43 0.10
N VAL A 90 -0.91 -2.19 -0.06
CA VAL A 90 -1.50 -0.99 0.53
C VAL A 90 -2.39 -0.31 -0.49
N LEU A 91 -3.66 -0.15 -0.13
CA LEU A 91 -4.68 0.44 -1.00
C LEU A 91 -5.04 1.85 -0.53
N GLN A 92 -4.97 2.82 -1.44
CA GLN A 92 -5.32 4.21 -1.16
C GLN A 92 -6.57 4.62 -1.94
N ASP A 93 -7.68 4.77 -1.21
CA ASP A 93 -8.94 5.22 -1.80
C ASP A 93 -8.94 6.73 -2.13
N GLN A 94 -9.90 7.16 -2.95
CA GLN A 94 -10.08 8.56 -3.29
C GLN A 94 -10.49 9.38 -2.04
N SER A 95 -9.95 10.61 -1.93
CA SER A 95 -9.96 11.40 -0.69
C SER A 95 -11.33 11.75 -0.11
N GLN A 96 -12.39 11.77 -0.91
CA GLN A 96 -13.74 12.11 -0.47
C GLN A 96 -14.51 10.87 -0.02
N ILE A 97 -14.21 9.69 -0.58
CA ILE A 97 -14.99 8.47 -0.39
C ILE A 97 -15.09 8.04 1.09
N PRO A 98 -14.01 8.04 1.89
CA PRO A 98 -14.10 7.69 3.31
C PRO A 98 -15.06 8.58 4.12
N GLY A 99 -15.30 9.81 3.66
CA GLY A 99 -16.23 10.76 4.29
C GLY A 99 -17.67 10.67 3.80
N LEU A 100 -17.96 9.88 2.76
CA LEU A 100 -19.31 9.71 2.24
C LEU A 100 -20.15 8.78 3.13
N TYR A 101 -21.47 8.94 3.09
CA TYR A 101 -22.37 7.97 3.69
C TYR A 101 -22.25 6.60 2.99
N ARG A 102 -22.29 5.52 3.78
CA ARG A 102 -22.13 4.13 3.28
C ARG A 102 -23.22 3.65 2.32
N ASN A 103 -24.34 4.37 2.25
CA ASN A 103 -25.42 4.08 1.31
C ASN A 103 -25.25 4.78 -0.05
N THR A 104 -24.18 5.56 -0.24
CA THR A 104 -23.87 6.18 -1.53
C THR A 104 -23.23 5.16 -2.46
N ALA A 105 -23.51 5.28 -3.77
CA ALA A 105 -22.89 4.41 -4.79
C ALA A 105 -21.37 4.48 -4.73
N TYR A 106 -20.77 5.67 -4.69
CA TYR A 106 -19.32 5.86 -4.61
C TYR A 106 -18.66 5.10 -3.43
N TRP A 107 -19.31 5.08 -2.26
CA TRP A 107 -18.79 4.33 -1.12
C TRP A 107 -18.92 2.81 -1.32
N GLN A 108 -20.05 2.36 -1.86
CA GLN A 108 -20.31 0.95 -2.12
C GLN A 108 -19.42 0.39 -3.23
N ASP A 109 -19.22 1.15 -4.30
CA ASP A 109 -18.34 0.78 -5.42
C ASP A 109 -16.90 0.66 -4.93
N SER A 110 -16.42 1.61 -4.12
CA SER A 110 -15.09 1.54 -3.51
C SER A 110 -14.93 0.32 -2.59
N LEU A 111 -15.92 0.03 -1.74
CA LEU A 111 -15.92 -1.18 -0.92
C LEU A 111 -15.87 -2.45 -1.78
N ALA A 112 -16.67 -2.52 -2.84
CA ALA A 112 -16.68 -3.66 -3.75
C ALA A 112 -15.33 -3.84 -4.45
N GLY A 113 -14.71 -2.74 -4.88
CA GLY A 113 -13.36 -2.76 -5.44
C GLY A 113 -12.31 -3.27 -4.45
N ALA A 114 -12.39 -2.84 -3.18
CA ALA A 114 -11.52 -3.35 -2.11
C ALA A 114 -11.67 -4.87 -1.92
N GLN A 115 -12.90 -5.38 -1.92
CA GLN A 115 -13.19 -6.82 -1.78
C GLN A 115 -12.67 -7.63 -2.98
N VAL A 116 -12.70 -7.06 -4.19
CA VAL A 116 -12.10 -7.69 -5.37
C VAL A 116 -10.59 -7.75 -5.23
N LEU A 117 -9.95 -6.66 -4.80
CA LEU A 117 -8.50 -6.58 -4.63
C LEU A 117 -7.99 -7.53 -3.53
N ASP A 118 -8.75 -7.72 -2.45
CA ASP A 118 -8.48 -8.72 -1.40
C ASP A 118 -8.43 -10.15 -1.96
N GLY A 119 -9.20 -10.45 -3.01
CA GLY A 119 -9.16 -11.74 -3.69
C GLY A 119 -7.90 -12.02 -4.52
N PHE A 120 -7.02 -11.02 -4.71
CA PHE A 120 -5.71 -11.20 -5.37
C PHE A 120 -4.56 -11.39 -4.38
N ALA A 121 -4.74 -11.06 -3.10
CA ALA A 121 -3.72 -11.11 -2.06
C ALA A 121 -3.72 -12.46 -1.31
#